data_AF-A0AAU9VGV2-F1
#
_entry.id   AF-A0AAU9VGV2-F1
#
_cell.length_a   1.000
_cell.length_b   1.000
_cell.length_c   1.000
_cell.angle_alpha   90.00
_cell.angle_beta   90.00
_cell.angle_gamma   90.00
#
_symmetry.space_group_name_H-M   'P 1'
#
loop_
_entity.id
_entity.type
_entity.pdbx_description
1 polymer ?
#
loop_
_entity_poly.entity_id
_entity_poly.type
_entity_poly.pdbx_seq_one_letter_code
_entity_poly.pdbx_strand_id
1 'polypeptide(L)'
;MKRTWSALLVILASAIVYKFLISVLPTSLVGIATTVWMVLMLVIGYFLAPLQKKNNRWVGKVVLSFVIICIFGYRLNLLSIPEFTTLLNAVGITGTFLDILLIYCGWAFFQV
;
A
#
# COMPACT_ATOMS: atom_id res chain seq x y z
N MET A 1 -7.44 10.80 -19.11
CA MET A 1 -7.54 11.93 -18.16
C MET A 1 -8.71 11.83 -17.17
N LYS A 2 -9.95 11.45 -17.55
CA LYS A 2 -11.07 11.34 -16.57
C LYS A 2 -10.85 10.31 -15.44
N ARG A 3 -10.09 9.23 -15.70
CA ARG A 3 -9.90 8.10 -14.77
C ARG A 3 -8.94 8.41 -13.60
N THR A 4 -7.94 9.27 -13.81
CA THR A 4 -6.92 9.61 -12.80
C THR A 4 -7.44 10.55 -11.71
N TRP A 5 -8.29 11.51 -12.06
CA TRP A 5 -8.96 12.39 -11.09
C TRP A 5 -9.91 11.62 -10.17
N SER A 6 -10.63 10.63 -10.72
CA SER A 6 -11.49 9.77 -9.93
C SER A 6 -10.67 8.89 -8.96
N ALA A 7 -9.52 8.37 -9.40
CA ALA A 7 -8.61 7.62 -8.52
C ALA A 7 -8.04 8.50 -7.39
N LEU A 8 -7.66 9.75 -7.67
CA LEU A 8 -7.21 10.71 -6.65
C LEU A 8 -8.31 10.99 -5.63
N LEU A 9 -9.56 11.22 -6.06
CA LEU A 9 -10.69 11.41 -5.17
C LEU A 9 -10.97 10.17 -4.31
N VAL A 10 -10.83 8.96 -4.86
CA VAL A 10 -11.00 7.70 -4.12
C VAL A 10 -9.88 7.52 -3.08
N ILE A 11 -8.64 7.86 -3.40
CA ILE A 11 -7.52 7.86 -2.43
C ILE A 11 -7.82 8.83 -1.28
N LEU A 12 -8.26 10.04 -1.61
CA LEU A 12 -8.51 11.08 -0.62
C LEU A 12 -9.71 10.74 0.27
N ALA A 13 -10.81 10.24 -0.32
CA ALA A 13 -11.98 9.77 0.42
C ALA A 13 -11.66 8.57 1.30
N SER A 14 -10.92 7.58 0.79
CA SER A 14 -10.52 6.42 1.59
C SER A 14 -9.62 6.82 2.77
N ALA A 15 -8.72 7.78 2.59
CA ALA A 15 -7.85 8.28 3.66
C ALA A 15 -8.62 8.95 4.80
N ILE A 16 -9.66 9.72 4.47
CA ILE A 16 -10.55 10.33 5.46
C ILE A 16 -11.30 9.24 6.24
N VAL A 17 -11.87 8.27 5.53
CA VAL A 17 -12.61 7.15 6.15
C VAL A 17 -11.71 6.35 7.08
N TYR A 18 -10.48 6.07 6.68
CA TYR A 18 -9.53 5.29 7.47
C TYR A 18 -9.06 6.01 8.73
N LYS A 19 -8.75 7.32 8.62
CA LYS A 19 -8.44 8.18 9.77
C LYS A 19 -9.60 8.20 10.77
N PHE A 20 -10.84 8.29 10.28
CA PHE A 20 -12.01 8.24 11.13
C PHE A 20 -12.17 6.86 11.79
N LEU A 21 -11.99 5.77 11.04
CA LEU A 21 -12.11 4.41 11.55
C LEU A 21 -11.11 4.13 12.69
N ILE A 22 -9.83 4.48 12.52
CA ILE A 22 -8.80 4.26 13.55
C ILE A 22 -9.09 5.08 14.82
N SER A 23 -9.67 6.26 14.68
CA SER A 23 -10.00 7.10 15.85
C SER A 23 -11.12 6.52 16.72
N VAL A 24 -11.97 5.67 16.14
CA VAL A 24 -13.15 5.11 16.81
C VAL A 24 -12.94 3.65 17.21
N LEU A 25 -12.04 2.92 16.53
CA LEU A 25 -11.81 1.50 16.77
C LEU A 25 -10.99 1.23 18.05
N PRO A 26 -11.34 0.18 18.82
CA PRO A 26 -10.50 -0.31 19.90
C PRO A 26 -9.16 -0.87 19.36
N THR A 27 -8.12 -0.77 20.17
CA THR A 27 -6.72 -1.14 19.83
C THR A 27 -6.56 -2.56 19.29
N SER A 28 -7.41 -3.51 19.71
CA SER A 28 -7.41 -4.89 19.22
C SER A 28 -7.80 -5.02 17.74
N LEU A 29 -8.59 -4.09 17.20
CA LEU A 29 -9.07 -4.12 15.81
C LEU A 29 -8.20 -3.28 14.86
N VAL A 30 -7.24 -2.51 15.38
CA VAL A 30 -6.36 -1.65 14.58
C VAL A 30 -5.51 -2.46 13.59
N GLY A 31 -5.06 -3.67 13.97
CA GLY A 31 -4.34 -4.57 13.06
C GLY A 31 -5.19 -5.02 11.86
N ILE A 32 -6.49 -5.23 12.08
CA ILE A 32 -7.42 -5.60 11.01
C ILE A 32 -7.67 -4.39 10.10
N ALA A 33 -7.95 -3.22 10.70
CA ALA A 33 -8.17 -1.99 9.95
C ALA A 33 -6.96 -1.61 9.07
N THR A 34 -5.74 -1.72 9.62
CA THR A 34 -4.49 -1.48 8.88
C THR A 34 -4.30 -2.46 7.72
N THR A 35 -4.67 -3.73 7.92
CA THR A 35 -4.65 -4.73 6.83
C THR A 35 -5.63 -4.37 5.72
N VAL A 36 -6.87 -4.03 6.07
CA VAL A 36 -7.90 -3.61 5.11
C VAL A 36 -7.44 -2.39 4.32
N TRP A 37 -6.82 -1.43 5.00
CA TRP A 37 -6.27 -0.22 4.39
C TRP A 37 -5.19 -0.50 3.34
N MET A 38 -4.23 -1.36 3.67
CA MET A 38 -3.15 -1.73 2.74
C MET A 38 -3.69 -2.46 1.51
N VAL A 39 -4.68 -3.35 1.69
CA VAL A 39 -5.37 -4.01 0.56
C VAL A 39 -6.08 -2.98 -0.31
N LEU A 40 -6.74 -1.99 0.29
CA LEU A 40 -7.43 -0.92 -0.43
C LEU A 40 -6.44 -0.11 -1.29
N MET A 41 -5.25 0.20 -0.77
CA MET A 41 -4.17 0.87 -1.53
C MET A 41 -3.67 0.05 -2.73
N LEU A 42 -3.52 -1.27 -2.57
CA LEU A 42 -3.19 -2.18 -3.68
C LEU A 42 -4.26 -2.19 -4.76
N VAL A 43 -5.53 -2.27 -4.36
CA VAL A 43 -6.68 -2.28 -5.28
C VAL A 43 -6.79 -0.95 -6.04
N ILE A 44 -6.53 0.17 -5.36
CA ILE A 44 -6.45 1.48 -6.02
C ILE A 44 -5.32 1.50 -7.06
N GLY A 45 -4.13 1.00 -6.70
CA GLY A 45 -3.00 0.86 -7.63
C GLY A 45 -3.37 0.05 -8.87
N TYR A 46 -4.10 -1.05 -8.68
CA TYR A 46 -4.64 -1.86 -9.78
C TYR A 46 -5.59 -1.06 -10.69
N PHE A 47 -6.53 -0.30 -10.14
CA PHE A 47 -7.45 0.51 -10.94
C PHE A 47 -6.76 1.63 -11.74
N LEU A 48 -5.60 2.09 -11.27
CA LEU A 48 -4.75 3.06 -11.97
C LEU A 48 -3.95 2.43 -13.11
N ALA A 49 -3.81 1.10 -13.16
CA ALA A 49 -3.04 0.42 -14.20
C ALA A 49 -3.70 0.60 -15.58
N PRO A 50 -2.95 1.07 -16.60
CA PRO A 50 -3.50 1.18 -17.95
C PRO A 50 -3.78 -0.20 -18.54
N LEU A 51 -4.81 -0.30 -19.38
CA LEU A 51 -5.12 -1.49 -20.19
C LEU A 51 -4.07 -1.65 -21.30
N GLN A 52 -2.82 -1.98 -20.95
CA GLN A 52 -1.78 -2.28 -21.92
C GLN A 52 -1.61 -3.80 -22.11
N LYS A 53 -1.02 -4.19 -23.24
CA LYS A 53 -0.79 -5.57 -23.64
C LYS A 53 0.09 -6.25 -22.58
N LYS A 54 -0.48 -7.28 -21.93
CA LYS A 54 0.12 -8.03 -20.82
C LYS A 54 1.51 -8.54 -21.23
N ASN A 55 2.57 -7.92 -20.73
CA ASN A 55 3.89 -8.55 -20.73
C ASN A 55 3.87 -9.59 -19.61
N ASN A 56 4.50 -10.75 -19.80
CA ASN A 56 4.40 -11.84 -18.83
C ASN A 56 5.75 -12.08 -18.16
N ARG A 57 6.29 -11.06 -17.49
CA ARG A 57 7.53 -11.18 -16.73
C ARG A 57 7.21 -11.70 -15.33
N TRP A 58 7.10 -13.01 -15.23
CA TRP A 58 6.87 -13.74 -13.98
C TRP A 58 7.82 -13.32 -12.84
N VAL A 59 9.11 -13.10 -13.14
CA VAL A 59 10.12 -12.64 -12.16
C VAL A 59 9.73 -11.30 -11.54
N GLY A 60 9.20 -10.36 -12.32
CA GLY A 60 8.78 -9.05 -11.81
C GLY A 60 7.66 -9.17 -10.78
N LYS A 61 6.70 -10.08 -11.02
CA LYS A 61 5.60 -10.35 -10.08
C LYS A 61 6.10 -10.97 -8.78
N VAL A 62 7.05 -11.89 -8.85
CA VAL A 62 7.63 -12.51 -7.65
C VAL A 62 8.34 -11.48 -6.79
N VAL A 63 9.17 -10.61 -7.40
CA VAL A 63 9.87 -9.54 -6.68
C VAL A 63 8.88 -8.56 -6.06
N LEU A 64 7.84 -8.15 -6.79
CA LEU A 64 6.79 -7.26 -6.28
C LEU A 64 6.00 -7.88 -5.12
N SER A 65 5.65 -9.17 -5.21
CA SER A 65 5.00 -9.88 -4.10
C SER A 65 5.87 -9.92 -2.85
N PHE A 66 7.17 -10.13 -3.00
CA PHE A 66 8.10 -10.11 -1.86
C PHE A 66 8.13 -8.72 -1.19
N VAL A 67 8.21 -7.65 -1.98
CA VAL A 67 8.15 -6.27 -1.49
C VAL A 67 6.85 -5.99 -0.74
N ILE A 68 5.70 -6.41 -1.29
CA ILE A 68 4.39 -6.24 -0.63
C ILE A 68 4.36 -6.95 0.73
N ILE A 69 4.86 -8.18 0.82
CA ILE A 69 4.90 -8.95 2.08
C ILE A 69 5.77 -8.24 3.11
N CYS A 70 6.94 -7.72 2.70
CA CYS A 70 7.80 -6.94 3.60
C CYS A 70 7.10 -5.69 4.15
N ILE A 71 6.35 -4.97 3.30
CA ILE A 71 5.59 -3.78 3.73
C ILE A 71 4.50 -4.17 4.73
N PHE A 72 3.76 -5.26 4.49
CA PHE A 72 2.73 -5.76 5.40
C PHE A 72 3.33 -6.16 6.75
N GLY A 73 4.44 -6.91 6.72
CA GLY A 73 5.13 -7.34 7.93
C GLY A 73 5.66 -6.16 8.76
N TYR A 74 6.17 -5.12 8.09
CA TYR A 74 6.61 -3.88 8.75
C TYR A 74 5.44 -3.10 9.37
N ARG A 75 4.36 -2.88 8.59
CA ARG A 75 3.18 -2.10 9.01
C ARG A 75 2.40 -2.75 10.15
N LEU A 76 2.31 -4.08 10.15
CA LEU A 76 1.65 -4.85 11.20
C LEU A 76 2.56 -5.11 12.41
N ASN A 77 3.76 -4.54 12.43
CA ASN A 77 4.74 -4.71 13.51
C ASN A 77 5.17 -6.19 13.70
N LEU A 78 5.03 -7.01 12.65
CA LEU A 78 5.43 -8.43 12.64
C LEU A 78 6.94 -8.58 12.36
N LEU A 79 7.54 -7.61 11.65
CA LEU A 79 8.97 -7.54 11.32
C LEU A 79 9.63 -6.36 12.05
N SER A 80 9.43 -6.28 13.37
CA SER A 80 9.93 -5.19 14.21
C SER A 80 11.41 -5.36 14.55
N ILE A 81 12.27 -4.91 13.64
CA ILE A 81 13.71 -4.80 13.91
C ILE A 81 13.98 -3.33 14.26
N PRO A 82 14.36 -2.99 15.50
CA PRO A 82 14.51 -1.60 15.96
C PRO A 82 15.60 -0.82 15.20
N GLU A 83 16.66 -1.49 14.72
CA GLU A 83 17.68 -0.85 13.88
C GLU A 83 17.14 -0.54 12.47
N PHE A 84 16.24 -1.38 11.96
CA PHE A 84 15.65 -1.18 10.63
C PHE A 84 14.64 -0.03 10.65
N THR A 85 13.80 0.05 11.67
CA THR A 85 12.82 1.14 11.84
C THR A 85 13.49 2.51 12.00
N THR A 86 14.61 2.58 12.70
CA THR A 86 15.40 3.82 12.84
C THR A 86 16.03 4.25 11.52
N LEU A 87 16.59 3.32 10.73
CA LEU A 87 17.11 3.62 9.40
C LEU A 87 16.01 4.06 8.42
N LEU A 88 14.87 3.38 8.40
CA LEU A 88 13.71 3.75 7.57
C LEU A 88 13.18 5.14 7.91
N ASN A 89 13.07 5.46 9.21
CA ASN A 89 12.65 6.79 9.65
C ASN A 89 13.68 7.86 9.29
N ALA A 90 14.99 7.56 9.35
CA ALA A 90 16.05 8.48 8.94
C ALA A 90 16.03 8.78 7.43
N VAL A 91 15.68 7.78 6.60
CA VAL A 91 15.51 7.94 5.14
C VAL A 91 14.16 8.60 4.78
N GLY A 92 13.28 8.83 5.76
CA GLY A 92 11.96 9.43 5.55
C GLY A 92 10.92 8.46 4.98
N ILE A 93 11.19 7.15 5.03
CA ILE A 93 10.24 6.09 4.68
C ILE A 93 9.26 5.94 5.85
N THR A 94 8.37 6.92 5.92
CA THR A 94 7.29 7.01 6.91
C THR A 94 6.02 6.36 6.37
N GLY A 95 4.99 6.20 7.22
CA GLY A 95 3.74 5.56 6.86
C GLY A 95 3.17 6.04 5.51
N THR A 96 3.14 7.34 5.23
CA THR A 96 2.57 7.87 3.98
C THR A 96 3.38 7.46 2.74
N PHE A 97 4.71 7.33 2.86
CA PHE A 97 5.55 6.86 1.76
C PHE A 97 5.28 5.38 1.46
N LEU A 98 5.09 4.56 2.49
CA LEU A 98 4.72 3.16 2.34
C LEU A 98 3.34 2.98 1.68
N ASP A 99 2.39 3.88 1.94
CA ASP A 99 1.09 3.89 1.24
C ASP A 99 1.26 4.14 -0.26
N ILE A 100 2.05 5.16 -0.63
CA ILE A 100 2.33 5.48 -2.04
C ILE A 100 3.07 4.32 -2.72
N LEU A 101 4.02 3.72 -2.02
CA LEU A 101 4.78 2.58 -2.53
C LEU A 101 3.88 1.34 -2.72
N LEU A 102 2.90 1.12 -1.84
CA LEU A 102 1.86 0.10 -2.00
C LEU A 102 0.99 0.34 -3.23
N ILE A 103 0.56 1.58 -3.48
CA ILE A 103 -0.18 1.95 -4.69
C ILE A 103 0.67 1.67 -5.93
N TYR A 104 1.97 2.03 -5.89
CA TYR A 104 2.89 1.76 -6.99
C TYR A 104 3.08 0.25 -7.22
N CYS A 105 3.21 -0.55 -6.16
CA CYS A 105 3.28 -2.00 -6.27
C CYS A 105 2.01 -2.58 -6.90
N GLY A 106 0.83 -2.09 -6.49
CA GLY A 106 -0.46 -2.50 -7.08
C GLY A 106 -0.59 -2.10 -8.54
N TRP A 107 -0.02 -0.97 -8.95
CA TRP A 107 0.03 -0.55 -10.34
C TRP A 107 1.00 -1.40 -11.18
N ALA A 108 2.24 -1.55 -10.69
CA ALA A 108 3.31 -2.24 -11.36
C ALA A 108 3.01 -3.74 -11.52
N PHE A 109 2.42 -4.39 -10.52
CA PHE A 109 2.13 -5.83 -10.51
C PHE A 109 1.31 -6.31 -11.73
N PHE A 110 0.45 -5.44 -12.27
CA PHE A 110 -0.37 -5.76 -13.43
C PHE A 110 0.22 -5.29 -14.76
N GLN A 111 1.34 -4.56 -14.71
CA GLN A 111 2.05 -4.05 -15.88
C GLN A 111 3.24 -4.94 -16.28
N VAL A 112 3.92 -5.58 -15.31
CA VAL A 112 5.05 -6.52 -15.53
C VAL A 112 4.57 -7.93 -15.81
#